data_AF-A0A7R8HDC1-F1
#
_entry.id   AF-A0A7R8HDC1-F1
#
_cell.length_a   1.000
_cell.length_b   1.000
_cell.length_c   1.000
_cell.angle_alpha   90.00
_cell.angle_beta   90.00
_cell.angle_gamma   90.00
#
_symmetry.space_group_name_H-M   'P 1'
#
loop_
_entity.id
_entity.type
_entity.pdbx_description
1 polymer ?
#
loop_
_entity_poly.entity_id
_entity_poly.type
_entity_poly.pdbx_seq_one_letter_code
_entity_poly.pdbx_strand_id
1 'polypeptide(L)'
;MDAVPHISAAMSLDRFLMMLRFIRFDNKNNRAERAQTDKTAPIRGLWLILNKNLERAYKPHECIAIDEQLFPFREHTKFTQYIPSAMYCKIFLACDASNAYLVKLYTVKPVDETRQLNVGMEAVLDLVYLYKGSGRNVTTDDFFTTMELAKVLNSWNMTLVGTVRKKKEDSCQVICNQEKKGQFTRPILPTIKRQLCIHMYQARTN
;
A
#
# COMPACT_ATOMS: atom_id res chain seq x y z
N MET A 1 14.59 -10.56 35.76
CA MET A 1 14.88 -10.75 34.33
C MET A 1 16.36 -11.01 34.24
N ASP A 2 16.74 -12.28 34.33
CA ASP A 2 18.13 -12.69 34.24
C ASP A 2 18.68 -12.27 32.88
N ALA A 3 19.84 -11.61 32.90
CA ALA A 3 20.44 -11.00 31.73
C ALA A 3 20.68 -12.07 30.67
N VAL A 4 20.02 -11.92 29.53
CA VAL A 4 20.29 -12.73 28.35
C VAL A 4 21.76 -12.47 27.97
N PRO A 5 22.69 -13.44 28.13
CA PRO A 5 24.13 -13.15 28.23
C PRO A 5 24.73 -12.46 26.99
N HIS A 6 24.12 -12.67 25.83
CA HIS A 6 24.56 -12.04 24.58
C HIS A 6 24.19 -10.55 24.50
N ILE A 7 23.10 -10.11 25.13
CA ILE A 7 22.66 -8.70 25.11
C ILE A 7 23.54 -7.88 26.07
N SER A 8 23.80 -8.41 27.26
CA SER A 8 24.64 -7.76 28.26
C SER A 8 26.11 -7.65 27.83
N ALA A 9 26.59 -8.56 26.98
CA ALA A 9 27.91 -8.47 26.35
C ALA A 9 28.03 -7.29 25.36
N ALA A 10 26.92 -6.85 24.74
CA ALA A 10 26.93 -5.74 23.80
C ALA A 10 26.84 -4.37 24.50
N MET A 11 25.91 -4.22 25.46
CA MET A 11 25.78 -3.00 26.28
C MET A 11 24.97 -3.23 27.56
N SER A 12 25.13 -2.36 28.55
CA SER A 12 24.27 -2.36 29.73
C SER A 12 22.82 -2.00 29.38
N LEU A 13 21.88 -2.52 30.16
CA LEU A 13 20.45 -2.22 30.02
C LEU A 13 20.19 -0.71 30.11
N ASP A 14 20.84 -0.01 31.06
CA ASP A 14 20.68 1.43 31.24
C ASP A 14 21.11 2.21 30.00
N ARG A 15 22.22 1.83 29.38
CA ARG A 15 22.69 2.46 28.14
C ARG A 15 21.71 2.21 27.00
N PHE A 16 21.20 0.99 26.86
CA PHE A 16 20.21 0.66 25.85
C PHE A 16 18.92 1.49 26.00
N LEU A 17 18.37 1.56 27.21
CA LEU A 17 17.18 2.36 27.51
C LEU A 17 17.41 3.86 27.28
N MET A 18 18.60 4.36 27.63
CA MET A 18 18.98 5.75 27.34
C MET A 18 18.99 6.02 25.84
N MET A 19 19.62 5.16 25.04
CA MET A 19 19.67 5.31 23.57
C MET A 19 18.26 5.27 22.96
N LEU A 20 17.40 4.35 23.39
CA LEU A 20 16.01 4.27 22.92
C LEU A 20 15.23 5.57 23.17
N ARG A 21 15.46 6.25 24.29
CA ARG A 21 14.76 7.53 24.61
C ARG A 21 15.20 8.69 23.72
N PHE A 22 16.47 8.69 23.29
CA PHE A 22 17.08 9.84 22.61
C PHE A 22 17.32 9.65 21.11
N ILE A 23 17.06 8.46 20.55
CA ILE A 23 17.18 8.24 19.10
C ILE A 23 16.24 9.16 18.31
N ARG A 24 16.78 9.88 17.33
CA ARG A 24 16.03 10.79 16.45
C ARG A 24 16.50 10.59 15.01
N PHE A 25 15.58 10.75 14.06
CA PHE A 25 15.84 10.53 12.63
C PHE A 25 15.58 11.80 11.80
N ASP A 26 15.56 12.95 12.46
CA ASP A 26 15.27 14.22 11.84
C ASP A 26 15.99 15.40 12.49
N ASN A 27 16.02 16.52 11.79
CA ASN A 27 16.57 17.77 12.31
C ASN A 27 15.47 18.58 13.03
N LYS A 28 15.66 18.84 14.32
CA LYS A 28 14.72 19.61 15.15
C LYS A 28 14.49 21.02 14.58
N ASN A 29 15.51 21.64 14.00
CA ASN A 29 15.48 23.05 13.57
C ASN A 29 14.50 23.30 12.41
N ASN A 30 14.26 22.29 11.56
CA ASN A 30 13.34 22.40 10.42
C ASN A 30 12.09 21.51 10.57
N ARG A 31 11.90 20.87 11.73
CA ARG A 31 10.79 19.93 11.96
C ARG A 31 9.44 20.63 11.87
N ALA A 32 9.30 21.82 12.47
CA ALA A 32 8.03 22.53 12.54
C ALA A 32 7.49 22.89 11.14
N GLU A 33 8.37 23.32 10.25
CA GLU A 33 8.06 23.62 8.85
C GLU A 33 7.66 22.35 8.09
N ARG A 34 8.50 21.31 8.11
CA ARG A 34 8.22 20.05 7.40
C ARG A 34 6.95 19.35 7.90
N ALA A 35 6.63 19.47 9.18
CA ALA A 35 5.43 18.86 9.77
C ALA A 35 4.12 19.51 9.31
N GLN A 36 4.17 20.66 8.62
CA GLN A 36 2.98 21.29 8.01
C GLN A 36 2.52 20.49 6.79
N THR A 37 3.46 19.99 5.98
CA THR A 37 3.19 19.30 4.71
C THR A 37 3.48 17.80 4.74
N ASP A 38 4.15 17.30 5.77
CA ASP A 38 4.48 15.88 5.90
C ASP A 38 4.30 15.40 7.35
N LYS A 39 3.22 14.65 7.59
CA LYS A 39 2.94 14.02 8.89
C LYS A 39 4.03 13.04 9.32
N THR A 40 4.80 12.51 8.38
CA THR A 40 5.91 11.57 8.63
C THR A 40 7.27 12.25 8.61
N ALA A 41 7.32 13.59 8.67
CA ALA A 41 8.56 14.37 8.72
C ALA A 41 9.63 13.84 9.70
N PRO A 42 9.30 13.34 10.91
CA PRO A 42 10.31 12.81 11.83
C PRO A 42 11.08 11.58 11.33
N ILE A 43 10.54 10.85 10.35
CA ILE A 43 11.14 9.62 9.80
C ILE A 43 11.31 9.65 8.27
N ARG A 44 10.92 10.74 7.60
CA ARG A 44 10.94 10.87 6.14
C ARG A 44 12.32 10.57 5.54
N GLY A 45 13.40 11.02 6.19
CA GLY A 45 14.76 10.78 5.71
C GLY A 45 15.09 9.28 5.62
N LEU A 46 14.77 8.53 6.67
CA LEU A 46 14.94 7.06 6.66
C LEU A 46 14.10 6.40 5.57
N TRP A 47 12.85 6.87 5.39
CA TRP A 47 11.96 6.34 4.38
C TRP A 47 12.53 6.45 2.96
N LEU A 48 13.08 7.63 2.64
CA LEU A 48 13.69 7.89 1.34
C LEU A 48 14.96 7.04 1.14
N ILE A 49 15.78 6.89 2.18
CA ILE A 49 16.97 6.04 2.13
C ILE A 49 16.58 4.57 1.92
N LEU A 50 15.57 4.08 2.64
CA LEU A 50 15.06 2.71 2.52
C LEU A 50 14.56 2.45 1.10
N ASN A 51 13.63 3.25 0.59
CA ASN A 51 13.09 3.08 -0.77
C ASN A 51 14.19 3.12 -1.83
N LYS A 52 15.15 4.05 -1.72
CA LYS A 52 16.28 4.12 -2.65
C LYS A 52 17.15 2.86 -2.62
N ASN A 53 17.35 2.28 -1.44
CA ASN A 53 18.12 1.05 -1.31
C ASN A 53 17.37 -0.17 -1.86
N LEU A 54 16.06 -0.28 -1.61
CA LEU A 54 15.22 -1.36 -2.16
C LEU A 54 15.23 -1.33 -3.69
N GLU A 55 15.01 -0.15 -4.28
CA GLU A 55 15.03 0.05 -5.73
C GLU A 55 16.37 -0.34 -6.36
N ARG A 56 17.49 0.03 -5.71
CA ARG A 56 18.83 -0.29 -6.21
C ARG A 56 19.19 -1.76 -6.07
N ALA A 57 18.70 -2.43 -5.03
CA ALA A 57 19.08 -3.79 -4.70
C ALA A 57 18.37 -4.83 -5.57
N TYR A 58 17.19 -4.51 -6.09
CA TYR A 58 16.36 -5.52 -6.74
C TYR A 58 15.38 -4.94 -7.77
N LYS A 59 15.20 -5.66 -8.87
CA LYS A 59 14.18 -5.39 -9.89
C LYS A 59 13.11 -6.48 -9.82
N PRO A 60 11.84 -6.15 -9.54
CA PRO A 60 10.78 -7.15 -9.42
C PRO A 60 10.48 -7.87 -10.74
N HIS A 61 9.93 -9.08 -10.62
CA HIS A 61 9.43 -9.88 -11.74
C HIS A 61 8.17 -9.26 -12.36
N GLU A 62 7.40 -10.06 -13.07
CA GLU A 62 6.24 -9.66 -13.88
C GLU A 62 5.07 -9.15 -13.03
N CYS A 63 4.94 -9.62 -11.78
CA CYS A 63 3.79 -9.35 -10.93
C CYS A 63 4.19 -8.59 -9.67
N ILE A 64 3.61 -7.41 -9.48
CA ILE A 64 3.76 -6.59 -8.27
C ILE A 64 2.44 -6.64 -7.51
N ALA A 65 2.47 -7.13 -6.27
CA ALA A 65 1.33 -7.10 -5.37
C ALA A 65 1.38 -5.82 -4.51
N ILE A 66 0.26 -5.13 -4.40
CA ILE A 66 0.12 -3.95 -3.55
C ILE A 66 -0.93 -4.22 -2.50
N ASP A 67 -0.54 -3.96 -1.25
CA ASP A 67 -1.38 -4.16 -0.09
C ASP A 67 -1.04 -3.15 1.01
N GLU A 68 -1.75 -3.25 2.12
CA GLU A 68 -1.53 -2.52 3.35
C GLU A 68 -0.94 -3.40 4.46
N GLN A 69 -0.04 -2.80 5.23
CA GLN A 69 0.42 -3.37 6.48
C GLN A 69 0.05 -2.44 7.63
N LEU A 70 -0.56 -3.03 8.66
CA LEU A 70 -0.95 -2.33 9.87
C LEU A 70 0.08 -2.63 10.96
N PHE A 71 0.80 -1.61 11.40
CA PHE A 71 1.72 -1.73 12.52
C PHE A 71 1.03 -1.31 13.81
N PRO A 72 0.85 -2.21 14.80
CA PRO A 72 0.25 -1.85 16.07
C PRO A 72 1.04 -0.73 16.74
N PHE A 73 0.37 0.39 17.00
CA PHE A 73 1.03 1.57 17.57
C PHE A 73 0.03 2.35 18.41
N ARG A 74 0.25 2.33 19.73
CA ARG A 74 -0.71 2.87 20.71
C ARG A 74 -0.50 4.34 21.03
N GLU A 75 0.60 4.94 20.60
CA GLU A 75 0.88 6.34 20.87
C GLU A 75 0.12 7.26 19.90
N HIS A 76 -0.21 8.45 20.39
CA HIS A 76 -0.89 9.47 19.60
C HIS A 76 0.09 10.16 18.64
N THR A 77 0.01 9.81 17.36
CA THR A 77 0.72 10.54 16.29
C THR A 77 -0.24 10.97 15.19
N LYS A 78 0.15 11.98 14.42
CA LYS A 78 -0.68 12.54 13.34
C LYS A 78 -1.00 11.54 12.20
N PHE A 79 -0.28 10.43 12.12
CA PHE A 79 -0.42 9.38 11.11
C PHE A 79 -0.91 8.04 11.68
N THR A 80 -1.21 7.96 12.98
CA THR A 80 -1.91 6.81 13.56
C THR A 80 -3.37 6.83 13.11
N GLN A 81 -3.90 5.71 12.64
CA GLN A 81 -5.32 5.51 12.34
C GLN A 81 -5.99 4.69 13.45
N TYR A 82 -7.28 4.94 13.64
CA TYR A 82 -8.11 4.27 14.63
C TYR A 82 -9.12 3.35 13.95
N ILE A 83 -9.15 2.08 14.36
CA ILE A 83 -10.26 1.15 14.15
C ILE A 83 -10.83 0.83 15.54
N PRO A 84 -12.14 0.51 15.67
CA PRO A 84 -12.78 0.23 16.96
C PRO A 84 -12.04 -0.76 17.89
N SER A 85 -11.16 -1.62 17.37
CA SER A 85 -10.39 -2.60 18.12
C SER A 85 -8.92 -2.25 18.38
N ALA A 86 -8.32 -1.31 17.63
CA ALA A 86 -6.88 -1.03 17.72
C ALA A 86 -6.46 0.31 17.10
N MET A 87 -5.32 0.83 17.58
CA MET A 87 -4.57 1.93 16.97
C MET A 87 -3.38 1.36 16.18
N TYR A 88 -3.21 1.84 14.95
CA TYR A 88 -2.17 1.35 14.05
C TYR A 88 -1.62 2.45 13.15
N CYS A 89 -0.38 2.26 12.69
CA CYS A 89 0.19 3.00 11.58
C CYS A 89 -0.06 2.22 10.30
N LYS A 90 -0.82 2.80 9.37
CA LYS A 90 -1.10 2.19 8.06
C LYS A 90 0.00 2.55 7.08
N ILE A 91 0.58 1.54 6.45
CA ILE A 91 1.61 1.69 5.41
C ILE A 91 1.13 0.93 4.18
N PHE A 92 1.20 1.56 3.01
CA PHE A 92 0.99 0.86 1.75
C PHE A 92 2.34 0.37 1.22
N LEU A 93 2.38 -0.86 0.73
CA LEU A 93 3.60 -1.49 0.24
C LEU A 93 3.35 -2.14 -1.12
N ALA A 94 4.37 -2.08 -1.96
CA ALA A 94 4.48 -2.91 -3.15
C ALA A 94 5.50 -4.02 -2.88
N CYS A 95 5.12 -5.25 -3.16
CA CYS A 95 5.99 -6.42 -3.10
C CYS A 95 6.01 -7.15 -4.44
N ASP A 96 7.13 -7.81 -4.74
CA ASP A 96 7.18 -8.78 -5.82
C ASP A 96 6.39 -10.03 -5.43
N ALA A 97 5.43 -10.42 -6.26
CA ALA A 97 4.57 -11.56 -5.99
C ALA A 97 5.34 -12.91 -6.00
N SER A 98 6.47 -12.98 -6.70
CA SER A 98 7.21 -14.24 -6.86
C SER A 98 8.05 -14.62 -5.63
N ASN A 99 8.54 -13.63 -4.88
CA ASN A 99 9.46 -13.88 -3.75
C ASN A 99 9.20 -13.00 -2.52
N ALA A 100 8.09 -12.25 -2.51
CA ALA A 100 7.70 -11.33 -1.44
C ALA A 100 8.75 -10.25 -1.13
N TYR A 101 9.65 -9.94 -2.07
CA TYR A 101 10.61 -8.85 -1.89
C TYR A 101 9.87 -7.50 -1.83
N LEU A 102 10.18 -6.71 -0.81
CA LEU A 102 9.62 -5.37 -0.65
C LEU A 102 10.20 -4.41 -1.68
N VAL A 103 9.38 -4.02 -2.66
CA VAL A 103 9.81 -3.16 -3.77
C VAL A 103 9.85 -1.70 -3.35
N LYS A 104 8.77 -1.21 -2.75
CA LYS A 104 8.65 0.19 -2.36
C LYS A 104 7.58 0.33 -1.27
N LEU A 105 7.78 1.32 -0.40
CA LEU A 105 6.81 1.69 0.60
C LEU A 105 6.25 3.10 0.34
N TYR A 106 4.96 3.27 0.62
CA TYR A 106 4.25 4.54 0.54
C TYR A 106 3.60 4.90 1.88
N THR A 107 3.86 6.13 2.32
CA THR A 107 3.19 6.75 3.47
C THR A 107 2.14 7.73 2.97
N VAL A 108 0.94 7.67 3.54
CA VAL A 108 -0.15 8.60 3.21
C VAL A 108 0.31 10.04 3.48
N LYS A 109 0.29 10.89 2.45
CA LYS A 109 0.53 12.33 2.56
C LYS A 109 -0.63 12.99 3.32
N PRO A 110 -0.45 14.16 3.97
CA PRO A 110 -1.59 14.89 4.50
C PRO A 110 -2.58 15.20 3.38
N VAL A 111 -3.86 15.10 3.73
CA VAL A 111 -4.98 15.51 2.89
C VAL A 111 -4.90 17.04 2.81
N ASP A 112 -4.58 17.59 1.64
CA ASP A 112 -4.97 18.98 1.35
C ASP A 112 -6.49 19.05 1.44
N GLU A 113 -7.03 20.15 2.00
CA GLU A 113 -8.48 20.36 2.21
C GLU A 113 -9.29 20.22 0.90
N THR A 114 -8.64 20.39 -0.24
CA THR A 114 -9.16 19.98 -1.54
C THR A 114 -9.09 18.46 -1.64
N ARG A 115 -10.24 17.77 -1.54
CA ARG A 115 -10.45 16.35 -1.89
C ARG A 115 -9.60 15.92 -3.10
N GLN A 116 -8.36 15.53 -2.87
CA GLN A 116 -7.58 14.88 -3.90
C GLN A 116 -8.09 13.44 -4.00
N LEU A 117 -8.16 12.99 -5.26
CA LEU A 117 -8.24 11.63 -5.77
C LEU A 117 -8.21 10.49 -4.73
N ASN A 118 -8.92 9.40 -5.03
CA ASN A 118 -8.90 8.16 -4.26
C ASN A 118 -7.48 7.82 -3.74
N VAL A 119 -7.25 7.95 -2.43
CA VAL A 119 -5.94 7.75 -1.77
C VAL A 119 -5.29 6.43 -2.17
N GLY A 120 -6.10 5.39 -2.38
CA GLY A 120 -5.61 4.10 -2.85
C GLY A 120 -5.04 4.18 -4.27
N MET A 121 -5.71 4.89 -5.18
CA MET A 121 -5.20 5.09 -6.54
C MET A 121 -3.90 5.89 -6.54
N GLU A 122 -3.80 6.99 -5.79
CA GLU A 122 -2.54 7.75 -5.70
C GLU A 122 -1.40 6.87 -5.18
N ALA A 123 -1.65 6.10 -4.11
CA ALA A 123 -0.66 5.20 -3.55
C ALA A 123 -0.18 4.16 -4.57
N VAL A 124 -1.10 3.50 -5.29
CA VAL A 124 -0.72 2.52 -6.33
C VAL A 124 0.14 3.18 -7.41
N LEU A 125 -0.29 4.33 -7.92
CA LEU A 125 0.42 5.02 -8.99
C LEU A 125 1.83 5.46 -8.57
N ASP A 126 2.02 5.91 -7.32
CA ASP A 126 3.33 6.24 -6.77
C ASP A 126 4.20 4.98 -6.61
N LEU A 127 3.63 3.91 -6.06
CA LEU A 127 4.32 2.65 -5.80
C LEU A 127 4.85 2.01 -7.10
N VAL A 128 4.11 2.10 -8.20
CA VAL A 128 4.50 1.49 -9.49
C VAL A 128 5.09 2.46 -10.51
N TYR A 129 5.24 3.74 -10.16
CA TYR A 129 5.65 4.80 -11.10
C TYR A 129 6.94 4.48 -11.86
N LEU A 130 7.91 3.85 -11.19
CA LEU A 130 9.21 3.49 -11.79
C LEU A 130 9.11 2.37 -12.84
N TYR A 131 8.01 1.63 -12.88
CA TYR A 131 7.80 0.49 -13.76
C TYR A 131 6.86 0.79 -14.94
N LYS A 132 6.59 2.07 -15.21
CA LYS A 132 5.88 2.50 -16.42
C LYS A 132 6.53 1.93 -17.67
N GLY A 133 5.71 1.53 -18.63
CA GLY A 133 6.17 0.98 -19.90
C GLY A 133 6.58 -0.50 -19.83
N SER A 134 6.61 -1.11 -18.64
CA SER A 134 7.28 -2.39 -18.47
C SER A 134 6.45 -3.64 -18.76
N GLY A 135 5.14 -3.52 -19.00
CA GLY A 135 4.26 -4.66 -19.21
C GLY A 135 3.93 -5.47 -17.95
N ARG A 136 4.35 -5.01 -16.76
CA ARG A 136 4.09 -5.70 -15.49
C ARG A 136 2.61 -5.68 -15.11
N ASN A 137 2.19 -6.73 -14.42
CA ASN A 137 0.89 -6.84 -13.80
C ASN A 137 0.92 -6.32 -12.36
N VAL A 138 -0.06 -5.49 -12.02
CA VAL A 138 -0.28 -4.99 -10.67
C VAL A 138 -1.47 -5.76 -10.08
N THR A 139 -1.25 -6.41 -8.94
CA THR A 139 -2.30 -7.12 -8.20
C THR A 139 -2.67 -6.32 -6.96
N THR A 140 -3.97 -6.05 -6.76
CA THR A 140 -4.45 -5.27 -5.62
C THR A 140 -5.70 -5.87 -4.98
N ASP A 141 -5.97 -5.51 -3.73
CA ASP A 141 -7.24 -5.82 -3.05
C ASP A 141 -8.39 -4.89 -3.53
N ASP A 142 -9.55 -4.99 -2.88
CA ASP A 142 -10.73 -4.21 -3.25
C ASP A 142 -10.68 -2.75 -2.79
N PHE A 143 -9.79 -2.40 -1.87
CA PHE A 143 -9.57 -1.03 -1.42
C PHE A 143 -9.00 -0.22 -2.59
N PHE A 144 -7.95 -0.72 -3.24
CA PHE A 144 -7.28 -0.03 -4.34
C PHE A 144 -7.99 -0.19 -5.69
N THR A 145 -8.66 -1.32 -5.93
CA THR A 145 -9.20 -1.63 -7.28
C THR A 145 -10.30 -0.66 -7.69
N THR A 146 -10.09 0.06 -8.80
CA THR A 146 -11.08 0.91 -9.49
C THR A 146 -10.91 0.82 -11.01
N MET A 147 -12.00 1.13 -11.73
CA MET A 147 -11.98 1.20 -13.21
C MET A 147 -11.05 2.30 -13.73
N GLU A 148 -10.96 3.43 -13.01
CA GLU A 148 -10.08 4.54 -13.35
C GLU A 148 -8.61 4.14 -13.23
N LEU A 149 -8.23 3.46 -12.14
CA LEU A 149 -6.88 2.93 -11.95
C LEU A 149 -6.48 1.98 -13.09
N ALA A 150 -7.38 1.07 -13.48
CA ALA A 150 -7.14 0.15 -14.58
C ALA A 150 -6.85 0.89 -15.91
N LYS A 151 -7.60 1.95 -16.22
CA LYS A 151 -7.39 2.77 -17.42
C LYS A 151 -6.04 3.49 -17.38
N VAL A 152 -5.66 4.06 -16.23
CA VAL A 152 -4.39 4.77 -16.08
C VAL A 152 -3.22 3.79 -16.23
N LEU A 153 -3.25 2.65 -15.55
CA LEU A 153 -2.21 1.62 -15.67
C LEU A 153 -2.08 1.08 -17.10
N ASN A 154 -3.21 0.86 -17.77
CA ASN A 154 -3.19 0.44 -19.18
C ASN A 154 -2.56 1.51 -20.09
N SER A 155 -2.77 2.79 -19.83
CA SER A 155 -2.07 3.87 -20.56
C SER A 155 -0.56 3.90 -20.27
N TRP A 156 -0.13 3.33 -19.14
CA TRP A 156 1.28 3.13 -18.78
C TRP A 156 1.86 1.80 -19.28
N ASN A 157 1.15 1.06 -20.15
CA ASN A 157 1.54 -0.29 -20.58
C ASN A 157 1.74 -1.24 -19.38
N MET A 158 0.77 -1.27 -18.46
CA MET A 158 0.71 -2.15 -17.30
C MET A 158 -0.71 -2.69 -17.14
N THR A 159 -0.87 -3.84 -16.49
CA THR A 159 -2.19 -4.46 -16.25
C THR A 159 -2.58 -4.40 -14.78
N LEU A 160 -3.88 -4.46 -14.49
CA LEU A 160 -4.43 -4.49 -13.14
C LEU A 160 -5.27 -5.75 -12.95
N VAL A 161 -5.01 -6.47 -11.86
CA VAL A 161 -5.84 -7.57 -11.38
C VAL A 161 -6.22 -7.26 -9.94
N GLY A 162 -7.50 -7.37 -9.60
CA GLY A 162 -7.93 -7.15 -8.22
C GLY A 162 -9.37 -7.50 -8.00
N THR A 163 -9.77 -7.52 -6.73
CA THR A 163 -11.14 -7.80 -6.33
C THR A 163 -11.97 -6.52 -6.38
N VAL A 164 -13.26 -6.65 -6.70
CA VAL A 164 -14.19 -5.52 -6.77
C VAL A 164 -15.34 -5.76 -5.79
N ARG A 165 -15.62 -4.76 -4.95
CA ARG A 165 -16.71 -4.82 -3.96
C ARG A 165 -18.06 -4.50 -4.65
N LYS A 166 -19.10 -5.32 -4.42
CA LYS A 166 -20.45 -5.21 -5.04
C LYS A 166 -21.11 -3.82 -4.92
N LYS A 167 -20.73 -3.01 -3.91
CA LYS A 167 -21.27 -1.67 -3.64
C LYS A 167 -20.55 -0.50 -4.36
N LYS A 168 -19.41 -0.69 -5.04
CA LYS A 168 -18.74 0.39 -5.78
C LYS A 168 -19.51 0.66 -7.10
N GLU A 169 -20.43 1.63 -7.03
CA GLU A 169 -21.51 1.96 -7.99
C GLU A 169 -21.12 2.13 -9.47
N ASP A 170 -19.86 2.39 -9.80
CA ASP A 170 -19.45 2.63 -11.21
C ASP A 170 -19.03 1.38 -11.99
N SER A 171 -18.68 0.29 -11.30
CA SER A 171 -18.10 -0.91 -11.93
C SER A 171 -19.06 -2.09 -12.09
N CYS A 172 -20.19 -2.07 -11.36
CA CYS A 172 -21.09 -3.21 -11.22
C CYS A 172 -22.42 -3.08 -11.98
N GLN A 173 -22.74 -1.93 -12.58
CA GLN A 173 -24.06 -1.72 -13.21
C GLN A 173 -24.38 -2.73 -14.32
N VAL A 174 -23.37 -3.25 -15.03
CA VAL A 174 -23.57 -4.23 -16.12
C VAL A 174 -23.71 -5.67 -15.60
N ILE A 175 -23.39 -5.93 -14.34
CA ILE A 175 -23.12 -7.29 -13.84
C ILE A 175 -24.19 -7.79 -12.86
N CYS A 176 -24.97 -6.89 -12.26
CA CYS A 176 -25.94 -7.21 -11.20
C CYS A 176 -27.14 -8.10 -11.64
N ASN A 177 -27.29 -8.48 -12.91
CA ASN A 177 -28.49 -9.15 -13.42
C ASN A 177 -28.33 -10.64 -13.79
N GLN A 178 -27.22 -11.31 -13.46
CA GLN A 178 -27.03 -12.73 -13.83
C GLN A 178 -26.58 -13.59 -12.63
N GLU A 179 -27.49 -13.78 -11.69
CA GLU A 179 -27.34 -14.70 -10.56
C GLU A 179 -27.82 -16.11 -10.97
N LYS A 180 -26.90 -17.01 -11.35
CA LYS A 180 -27.13 -18.46 -11.35
C LYS A 180 -26.06 -19.15 -10.51
N LYS A 181 -26.49 -19.81 -9.42
CA LYS A 181 -25.62 -20.53 -8.48
C LYS A 181 -24.74 -21.55 -9.21
N GLY A 182 -23.42 -21.49 -9.00
CA GLY A 182 -22.47 -22.50 -9.46
C GLY A 182 -21.94 -22.32 -10.90
N GLN A 183 -22.13 -21.16 -11.54
CA GLN A 183 -21.57 -20.88 -12.86
C GLN A 183 -20.59 -19.69 -12.82
N PHE A 184 -19.47 -19.82 -13.54
CA PHE A 184 -18.59 -18.72 -13.88
C PHE A 184 -19.33 -17.84 -14.89
N THR A 185 -19.84 -16.69 -14.47
CA THR A 185 -20.37 -15.71 -15.42
C THR A 185 -19.21 -14.84 -15.88
N ARG A 186 -19.00 -14.80 -17.21
CA ARG A 186 -18.10 -13.85 -17.88
C ARG A 186 -18.93 -12.69 -18.43
N PRO A 187 -19.36 -11.72 -17.63
CA PRO A 187 -19.87 -10.48 -18.19
C PRO A 187 -18.68 -9.74 -18.81
N ILE A 188 -18.52 -9.94 -20.12
CA ILE A 188 -17.65 -9.08 -20.92
C ILE A 188 -18.37 -7.73 -20.95
N LEU A 189 -17.83 -6.73 -20.25
CA LEU A 189 -18.26 -5.36 -20.47
C LEU A 189 -18.04 -5.04 -21.95
N PRO A 190 -19.08 -4.69 -22.73
CA PRO A 190 -18.90 -4.30 -24.11
C PRO A 190 -18.35 -2.88 -24.12
N THR A 191 -17.06 -2.73 -23.80
CA THR A 191 -16.30 -1.54 -24.16
C THR A 191 -15.54 -1.87 -25.42
N ILE A 192 -15.60 -0.97 -26.41
CA ILE A 192 -15.32 -1.16 -27.85
C ILE A 192 -13.87 -1.64 -28.17
N LYS A 193 -13.02 -1.82 -27.16
CA LYS A 193 -11.77 -2.59 -27.22
C LYS A 193 -11.75 -3.51 -26.00
N ARG A 194 -11.57 -4.83 -26.19
CA ARG A 194 -11.50 -5.87 -25.14
C ARG A 194 -10.30 -5.64 -24.18
N GLN A 195 -10.31 -4.56 -23.41
CA GLN A 195 -9.20 -4.11 -22.55
C GLN A 195 -9.44 -4.38 -21.06
N LEU A 196 -10.67 -4.70 -20.66
CA LEU A 196 -11.01 -5.03 -19.27
C LEU A 196 -11.97 -6.21 -19.23
N CYS A 197 -11.78 -7.08 -18.24
CA CYS A 197 -12.64 -8.23 -18.00
C CYS A 197 -12.95 -8.31 -16.50
N ILE A 198 -14.22 -8.47 -16.16
CA ILE A 198 -14.68 -8.69 -14.79
C ILE A 198 -15.26 -10.09 -14.71
N HIS A 199 -14.78 -10.87 -13.76
CA HIS A 199 -15.27 -12.22 -13.50
C HIS A 199 -16.01 -12.23 -12.15
N MET A 200 -17.16 -12.88 -12.11
CA MET A 200 -17.86 -13.18 -10.86
C MET A 200 -17.90 -14.68 -10.62
N TYR A 201 -17.67 -15.05 -9.37
CA TYR A 201 -17.77 -16.42 -8.90
C TYR A 201 -18.49 -16.43 -7.55
N GLN A 202 -19.43 -17.37 -7.39
CA GLN A 202 -20.09 -17.64 -6.12
C GLN A 202 -19.53 -18.95 -5.56
N ALA A 203 -18.72 -18.85 -4.51
CA ALA A 203 -18.22 -20.01 -3.78
C ALA A 203 -19.35 -20.73 -3.05
N ARG A 204 -19.32 -22.07 -3.03
CA ARG A 204 -20.18 -22.86 -2.15
C ARG A 204 -19.59 -22.80 -0.74
N THR A 205 -20.33 -22.24 0.21
CA THR A 205 -20.05 -22.43 1.63
C THR A 205 -20.53 -23.82 2.03
N ASN A 206 -19.62 -24.66 2.53
CA ASN A 206 -19.95 -25.92 3.19
C ASN A 206 -20.69 -25.66 4.50
#